data_AF-A0A6J4E537-F1
#
_entry.id   AF-A0A6J4E537-F1
#
_cell.length_a   1.000
_cell.length_b   1.000
_cell.length_c   1.000
_cell.angle_alpha   90.00
_cell.angle_beta   90.00
_cell.angle_gamma   90.00
#
_symmetry.space_group_name_H-M   'P 1'
#
loop_
_entity.id
_entity.type
_entity.pdbx_description
1 polymer ?
#
loop_
_entity_poly.entity_id
_entity_poly.type
_entity_poly.pdbx_seq_one_letter_code
_entity_poly.pdbx_strand_id
1 'polypeptide(L)'
;MKSLARSAALALSLVLPLLGSGLQAAETLPVEQYHYGMQLDVQKVLALHEAPTVLCQVVEARMDYLDSQGREHRLAYLKHATACQDSN
;
A
#
# COMPACT_ATOMS: atom_id res chain seq x y z
N MET A 1 11.88 19.53 -73.41
CA MET A 1 12.09 20.87 -72.79
C MET A 1 11.29 20.94 -71.49
N LYS A 2 11.86 21.56 -70.46
CA LYS A 2 11.41 21.67 -69.05
C LYS A 2 9.93 22.06 -68.84
N SER A 3 9.31 21.53 -67.78
CA SER A 3 8.48 22.25 -66.78
C SER A 3 8.13 21.27 -65.63
N LEU A 4 8.77 21.31 -64.47
CA LEU A 4 8.60 22.19 -63.29
C LEU A 4 7.21 22.09 -62.59
N ALA A 5 7.20 21.28 -61.52
CA ALA A 5 6.62 21.45 -60.19
C ALA A 5 5.14 21.89 -60.02
N ARG A 6 4.40 21.09 -59.24
CA ARG A 6 3.41 21.59 -58.26
C ARG A 6 3.56 20.81 -56.96
N SER A 7 4.13 21.48 -55.96
CA SER A 7 4.13 21.04 -54.57
C SER A 7 2.68 21.00 -54.06
N ALA A 8 2.26 19.85 -53.53
CA ALA A 8 1.11 19.77 -52.65
C ALA A 8 1.62 19.26 -51.30
N ALA A 9 1.72 20.18 -50.35
CA ALA A 9 1.97 19.84 -48.96
C ALA A 9 0.78 19.02 -48.44
N LEU A 10 1.00 17.77 -48.06
CA LEU A 10 0.08 17.03 -47.20
C LEU A 10 0.78 16.79 -45.87
N ALA A 11 0.36 17.55 -44.86
CA ALA A 11 0.74 17.37 -43.48
C ALA A 11 0.25 15.99 -43.00
N LEU A 12 1.17 15.12 -42.57
CA LEU A 12 0.83 13.84 -41.96
C LEU A 12 1.31 13.82 -40.50
N SER A 13 0.41 14.35 -39.66
CA SER A 13 0.13 13.98 -38.27
C SER A 13 1.24 13.31 -37.46
N LEU A 14 1.78 14.08 -36.52
CA LEU A 14 2.59 13.67 -35.38
C LEU A 14 1.79 12.70 -34.48
N VAL A 15 2.12 11.41 -34.50
CA VAL A 15 1.61 10.44 -33.53
C VAL A 15 2.47 10.51 -32.28
N LEU A 16 1.96 11.18 -31.25
CA LEU A 16 2.57 11.21 -29.92
C LEU A 16 1.99 10.03 -29.12
N PRO A 17 2.74 8.93 -28.86
CA PRO A 17 2.27 7.92 -27.92
C PRO A 17 2.29 8.55 -26.53
N LEU A 18 1.12 8.89 -26.00
CA LEU A 18 0.99 9.17 -24.57
C LEU A 18 1.40 7.90 -23.84
N LEU A 19 2.62 7.89 -23.31
CA LEU A 19 3.06 6.96 -22.28
C LEU A 19 2.12 7.13 -21.09
N GLY A 20 1.15 6.24 -20.99
CA GLY A 20 0.27 6.11 -19.84
C GLY A 20 1.07 5.62 -18.64
N SER A 21 1.70 6.55 -17.93
CA SER A 21 2.21 6.31 -16.59
C SER A 21 1.00 6.11 -15.69
N GLY A 22 0.54 4.87 -15.56
CA GLY A 22 -0.43 4.48 -14.54
C GLY A 22 0.21 4.70 -13.17
N LEU A 23 0.10 5.91 -12.63
CA LEU A 23 0.42 6.19 -11.25
C LEU A 23 -0.68 5.52 -10.43
N GLN A 24 -0.44 4.26 -10.05
CA GLN A 24 -1.28 3.57 -9.09
C GLN A 24 -1.15 4.35 -7.79
N ALA A 25 -2.15 5.18 -7.49
CA ALA A 25 -2.27 5.79 -6.17
C ALA A 25 -2.32 4.63 -5.18
N ALA A 26 -1.32 4.54 -4.31
CA ALA A 26 -1.33 3.58 -3.23
C ALA A 26 -2.55 3.89 -2.37
N GLU A 27 -3.57 3.03 -2.43
CA GLU A 27 -4.77 3.18 -1.62
C GLU A 27 -4.34 3.08 -0.14
N THR A 28 -4.53 4.16 0.60
CA THR A 28 -4.21 4.20 2.02
C THR A 28 -5.24 3.37 2.77
N LEU A 29 -4.90 2.13 3.13
CA LEU A 29 -5.75 1.30 3.97
C LEU A 29 -6.00 1.99 5.32
N PRO A 30 -7.27 2.19 5.72
CA PRO A 30 -7.58 2.79 7.01
C PRO A 30 -7.08 1.90 8.15
N VAL A 31 -6.72 2.52 9.27
CA VAL A 31 -6.33 1.82 10.49
C VAL A 31 -7.56 1.66 11.37
N GLU A 32 -7.95 0.42 11.64
CA GLU A 32 -9.04 0.09 12.56
C GLU A 32 -8.53 -0.02 13.99
N GLN A 33 -9.30 0.46 14.97
CA GLN A 33 -8.94 0.28 16.37
C GLN A 33 -9.47 -1.07 16.88
N TYR A 34 -8.57 -1.97 17.26
CA TYR A 34 -8.96 -3.24 17.85
C TYR A 34 -9.36 -3.07 19.31
N HIS A 35 -10.50 -3.64 19.68
CA HIS A 35 -10.95 -3.75 21.06
C HIS A 35 -10.82 -5.20 21.53
N TYR A 36 -10.32 -5.39 22.75
CA TYR A 36 -10.12 -6.73 23.30
C TYR A 36 -11.41 -7.55 23.29
N GLY A 37 -11.34 -8.76 22.73
CA GLY A 37 -12.49 -9.66 22.57
C GLY A 37 -13.28 -9.46 21.26
N MET A 38 -12.92 -8.47 20.45
CA MET A 38 -13.48 -8.32 19.11
C MET A 38 -13.09 -9.54 18.25
N GLN A 39 -14.07 -10.14 17.58
CA GLN A 39 -13.81 -11.22 16.65
C GLN A 39 -13.23 -10.66 15.36
N LEU A 40 -12.15 -11.27 14.90
CA LEU A 40 -11.48 -10.93 13.65
C LEU A 40 -11.51 -12.16 12.74
N ASP A 41 -11.76 -11.94 11.46
CA ASP A 41 -11.59 -12.95 10.43
C ASP A 41 -10.16 -12.88 9.89
N VAL A 42 -9.20 -13.50 10.60
CA VAL A 42 -7.78 -13.48 10.21
C VAL A 42 -7.44 -14.78 9.49
N GLN A 43 -7.22 -14.70 8.18
CA GLN A 43 -6.70 -15.83 7.40
C GLN A 43 -5.17 -15.88 7.40
N LYS A 44 -4.50 -14.72 7.28
CA LYS A 44 -3.03 -14.65 7.27
C LYS A 44 -2.53 -13.32 7.81
N VAL A 45 -1.58 -13.36 8.75
CA VAL A 45 -0.85 -12.16 9.18
C VAL A 45 0.21 -11.81 8.14
N LEU A 46 0.20 -10.56 7.67
CA LEU A 46 1.15 -10.05 6.69
C LEU A 46 2.34 -9.37 7.36
N ALA A 47 2.06 -8.51 8.34
CA ALA A 47 3.08 -7.78 9.08
C ALA A 47 2.62 -7.46 10.49
N LEU A 48 3.58 -7.44 11.41
CA LEU A 48 3.42 -6.93 12.76
C LEU A 48 4.38 -5.75 12.94
N HIS A 49 3.85 -4.67 13.48
CA HIS A 49 4.62 -3.47 13.80
C HIS A 49 4.44 -3.17 15.28
N GLU A 50 5.48 -2.64 15.89
CA GLU A 50 5.48 -2.22 17.29
C GLU A 50 6.17 -0.87 17.39
N ALA A 51 5.64 0.03 18.21
CA ALA A 51 6.33 1.27 18.53
C ALA A 51 7.66 0.95 19.24
N PRO A 52 8.80 1.51 18.77
CA PRO A 52 10.11 1.11 19.26
C PRO A 52 10.29 1.47 20.73
N THR A 53 10.69 0.49 21.54
CA THR A 53 11.06 0.71 22.94
C THR A 53 12.04 -0.34 23.44
N VAL A 54 12.84 0.04 24.43
CA VAL A 54 13.74 -0.87 25.17
C VAL A 54 13.23 -1.18 26.59
N LEU A 55 12.12 -0.55 26.99
CA LEU A 55 11.53 -0.73 28.32
C LEU A 55 10.41 -1.76 28.26
N CYS A 56 10.25 -2.54 29.32
CA CYS A 56 9.06 -3.37 29.48
C CYS A 56 7.86 -2.49 29.87
N GLN A 57 7.01 -2.17 28.88
CA GLN A 57 5.82 -1.32 29.04
C GLN A 57 4.75 -1.64 27.99
N VAL A 58 3.55 -1.09 28.15
CA VAL A 58 2.51 -1.15 27.12
C VAL A 58 2.87 -0.20 25.97
N VAL A 59 2.77 -0.69 24.74
CA VAL A 59 3.06 0.06 23.52
C VAL A 59 1.96 -0.12 22.48
N GLU A 60 1.85 0.85 21.58
CA GLU A 60 1.04 0.71 20.37
C GLU A 60 1.69 -0.30 19.42
N ALA A 61 0.86 -1.20 18.91
CA ALA A 61 1.21 -2.14 17.88
C ALA A 61 0.19 -2.09 16.75
N ARG A 62 0.62 -2.54 15.58
CA ARG A 62 -0.21 -2.65 14.39
C ARG A 62 -0.07 -4.04 13.79
N MET A 63 -1.18 -4.59 13.30
CA MET A 63 -1.19 -5.81 12.51
C MET A 63 -1.82 -5.53 11.15
N ASP A 64 -1.09 -5.87 10.10
CA ASP A 64 -1.62 -5.95 8.74
C ASP A 64 -1.94 -7.42 8.47
N TYR A 65 -3.15 -7.73 7.99
CA TYR A 65 -3.61 -9.11 7.79
C TYR A 65 -4.53 -9.26 6.58
N LEU A 66 -4.64 -10.49 6.07
CA LEU A 66 -5.64 -10.89 5.09
C LEU A 66 -6.81 -11.58 5.79
N ASP A 67 -8.03 -11.24 5.39
CA ASP A 67 -9.23 -11.98 5.79
C ASP A 67 -9.47 -13.23 4.94
N SER A 68 -10.51 -14.01 5.27
CA SER A 68 -10.86 -15.23 4.52
C SER A 68 -11.29 -14.96 3.06
N GLN A 69 -11.60 -13.71 2.73
CA GLN A 69 -11.94 -13.26 1.37
C GLN A 69 -10.72 -12.69 0.63
N GLY A 70 -9.54 -12.68 1.25
CA GLY A 70 -8.31 -12.17 0.66
C GLY A 70 -8.19 -10.64 0.66
N ARG A 71 -8.98 -9.94 1.49
CA ARG A 71 -8.89 -8.48 1.62
C ARG A 71 -7.87 -8.12 2.70
N GLU A 72 -7.07 -7.10 2.41
CA GLU A 72 -6.12 -6.54 3.38
C GLU A 72 -6.83 -5.64 4.39
N HIS A 73 -6.48 -5.85 5.65
CA HIS A 73 -6.95 -5.09 6.79
C HIS A 73 -5.76 -4.64 7.62
N ARG A 74 -5.94 -3.50 8.29
CA ARG A 74 -4.95 -2.94 9.20
C ARG A 74 -5.63 -2.58 10.50
N LEU A 75 -5.12 -3.09 11.61
CA LEU A 75 -5.60 -2.73 12.93
C LEU A 75 -4.48 -2.24 13.85
N ALA A 76 -4.84 -1.34 14.77
CA ALA A 76 -4.01 -0.85 15.85
C ALA A 76 -4.54 -1.35 17.20
N TYR A 77 -3.63 -1.67 18.11
CA TYR A 77 -3.93 -2.21 19.44
C TYR A 77 -2.80 -1.91 20.42
N LEU A 78 -3.04 -2.20 21.69
CA LEU A 78 -2.03 -2.12 22.74
C LEU A 78 -1.57 -3.52 23.13
N LYS A 79 -0.26 -3.69 23.29
CA LYS A 79 0.37 -4.91 23.82
C LYS A 79 1.52 -4.56 24.76
N HIS A 80 1.99 -5.54 25.54
CA HIS A 80 3.30 -5.42 26.17
C HIS A 80 4.39 -5.44 25.11
N ALA A 81 5.35 -4.53 25.23
CA ALA A 81 6.50 -4.44 24.36
C ALA A 81 7.26 -5.77 24.31
N THR A 82 7.92 -6.02 23.18
CA THR A 82 8.76 -7.21 22.99
C THR A 82 9.87 -7.29 24.04
N ALA A 83 10.38 -6.14 24.50
CA ALA A 83 11.35 -6.03 25.59
C ALA A 83 10.88 -6.66 26.93
N CYS A 84 9.58 -6.91 27.12
CA CYS A 84 9.09 -7.66 28.29
C CYS A 84 9.38 -9.17 28.22
N GLN A 85 9.63 -9.72 27.03
CA GLN A 85 9.85 -11.15 26.83
C GLN A 85 11.28 -11.60 27.17
N ASP A 86 12.23 -10.67 27.23
CA ASP A 86 13.66 -10.94 27.50
C ASP A 86 13.99 -11.21 28.99
N SER A 87 12.98 -11.48 29.83
CA SER A 87 13.12 -11.61 31.28
C SER A 87 13.09 -13.06 31.82
N ASN A 88 13.34 -14.06 30.97
CA ASN A 88 13.47 -15.47 31.40
C ASN A 88 14.88 -15.80 31.91
#